data_AF-A0A3S0ZTL9-F1
#
_entry.id   AF-A0A3S0ZTL9-F1
#
_cell.length_a   1.000
_cell.length_b   1.000
_cell.length_c   1.000
_cell.angle_alpha   90.00
_cell.angle_beta   90.00
_cell.angle_gamma   90.00
#
_symmetry.space_group_name_H-M   'P 1'
#
loop_
_entity.id
_entity.type
_entity.pdbx_description
1 polymer ?
#
loop_
_entity_poly.entity_id
_entity_poly.type
_entity_poly.pdbx_seq_one_letter_code
_entity_poly.pdbx_strand_id
1 'polypeptide(L)'
;MTTPTVTTAATAAGFSPKTLKDRLLRPATRQKLLAFASLVALMVFFSFASPQFLQADNLVGILQSTAVNGVLAIACTFVIITSGIDLSVGTLMTFCAVMTGVVLTYMGMPLWLGVCAAIFFGALSGFVSGLLIAKLKIPPFIATLGMMMLLKGLSLVISGTKPIYFNDTPGFTAISQDSLIGDIVPSLPIPNAVLILFLVAVAASIVLNRTILGRYTFALGSNEEAVRLSGVNTDFWKIVVYTVSG
;
A
#
# COMPACT_ATOMS: atom_id res chain seq x y z
N MET A 1 39.48 36.74 -53.70
CA MET A 1 38.68 35.61 -53.20
C MET A 1 38.67 35.70 -51.68
N THR A 2 37.64 36.33 -51.13
CA THR A 2 37.46 36.57 -49.69
C THR A 2 36.69 35.40 -49.09
N THR A 3 37.31 34.72 -48.13
CA THR A 3 36.69 33.70 -47.29
C THR A 3 35.48 34.27 -46.53
N PRO A 4 34.32 33.60 -46.52
CA PRO A 4 33.24 33.98 -45.61
C PRO A 4 33.54 33.43 -44.21
N THR A 5 33.80 34.33 -43.28
CA THR A 5 33.77 34.06 -41.83
C THR A 5 32.33 33.68 -41.43
N VAL A 6 32.12 32.40 -41.08
CA VAL A 6 30.89 31.96 -40.41
C VAL A 6 31.00 32.34 -38.94
N THR A 7 30.41 33.47 -38.57
CA THR A 7 30.24 33.88 -37.18
C THR A 7 29.21 32.96 -36.53
N THR A 8 29.66 32.00 -35.73
CA THR A 8 28.79 31.19 -34.86
C THR A 8 28.35 32.04 -33.67
N ALA A 9 27.23 32.76 -33.84
CA ALA A 9 26.52 33.33 -32.71
C ALA A 9 25.81 32.20 -31.95
N ALA A 10 26.49 31.67 -30.92
CA ALA A 10 25.84 30.84 -29.92
C ALA A 10 24.79 31.70 -29.20
N THR A 11 23.52 31.55 -29.59
CA THR A 11 22.39 32.13 -28.86
C THR A 11 22.31 31.43 -27.51
N ALA A 12 22.79 32.12 -26.48
CA ALA A 12 22.57 31.75 -25.09
C ALA A 12 21.05 31.60 -24.87
N ALA A 13 20.59 30.36 -24.67
CA ALA A 13 19.23 30.08 -24.28
C ALA A 13 18.97 30.75 -22.93
N GLY A 14 18.33 31.93 -22.96
CA GLY A 14 17.98 32.69 -21.78
C GLY A 14 17.13 31.84 -20.85
N PHE A 15 17.63 31.59 -19.64
CA PHE A 15 16.87 30.97 -18.57
C PHE A 15 15.84 31.99 -18.07
N SER A 16 14.71 32.13 -18.78
CA SER A 16 13.61 32.98 -18.32
C SER A 16 13.02 32.34 -17.05
N PRO A 17 13.01 33.04 -15.90
CA PRO A 17 12.47 32.51 -14.66
C PRO A 17 10.96 32.28 -14.85
N LYS A 18 10.55 31.01 -14.95
CA LYS A 18 9.14 30.62 -15.10
C LYS A 18 8.30 31.26 -13.99
N THR A 19 7.31 32.06 -14.37
CA THR A 19 6.44 32.75 -13.41
C THR A 19 5.56 31.74 -12.66
N LEU A 20 5.03 32.14 -11.49
CA LEU A 20 4.11 31.33 -10.70
C LEU A 20 2.88 30.89 -11.52
N LYS A 21 2.38 31.75 -12.42
CA LYS A 21 1.29 31.43 -13.35
C LYS A 21 1.67 30.31 -14.33
N ASP A 22 2.89 30.34 -14.87
CA ASP A 22 3.39 29.28 -15.77
C ASP A 22 3.61 27.93 -15.07
N ARG A 23 3.84 27.95 -13.75
CA ARG A 23 3.92 26.73 -12.93
C ARG A 23 2.53 26.18 -12.62
N LEU A 24 1.57 27.04 -12.30
CA LEU A 24 0.18 26.68 -11.98
C LEU A 24 -0.60 26.16 -13.20
N LEU A 25 -0.31 26.68 -14.40
CA LEU A 25 -0.99 26.29 -15.65
C LEU A 25 -0.47 24.97 -16.25
N ARG A 26 0.56 24.34 -15.66
CA ARG A 26 1.01 23.02 -16.11
C ARG A 26 -0.11 21.99 -15.94
N PRO A 27 -0.39 21.13 -16.93
CA PRO A 27 -1.44 20.13 -16.84
C PRO A 27 -1.37 19.28 -15.56
N ALA A 28 -0.16 18.84 -15.17
CA ALA A 28 0.07 18.06 -13.96
C ALA A 28 -0.17 18.87 -12.66
N THR A 29 0.09 20.18 -12.65
CA THR A 29 -0.15 21.04 -11.47
C THR A 29 -1.63 21.37 -11.35
N ARG A 30 -2.30 21.64 -12.47
CA ARG A 30 -3.76 21.83 -12.53
C ARG A 30 -4.51 20.58 -12.04
N GLN A 31 -4.10 19.38 -12.44
CA GLN A 31 -4.73 18.14 -11.97
C GLN A 31 -4.62 17.98 -10.45
N LYS A 32 -3.44 18.23 -9.87
CA LYS A 32 -3.22 18.19 -8.42
C LYS A 32 -4.06 19.25 -7.68
N LEU A 33 -4.11 20.46 -8.22
CA LEU A 33 -4.93 21.55 -7.67
C LEU A 33 -6.42 21.24 -7.72
N LEU A 34 -6.91 20.67 -8.83
CA LEU A 34 -8.31 20.28 -8.96
C LEU A 34 -8.68 19.15 -8.00
N ALA A 35 -7.83 18.14 -7.83
CA ALA A 35 -8.05 17.07 -6.87
C ALA A 35 -8.08 17.61 -5.42
N PHE A 36 -7.17 18.51 -5.08
CA PHE A 36 -7.16 19.16 -3.77
C PHE A 36 -8.38 20.07 -3.58
N ALA A 37 -8.74 20.87 -4.59
CA ALA A 37 -9.92 21.72 -4.55
C ALA A 37 -11.21 20.90 -4.41
N SER A 38 -11.31 19.75 -5.08
CA SER A 38 -12.45 18.85 -4.91
C SER A 38 -12.53 18.28 -3.50
N LEU A 39 -11.39 17.94 -2.88
CA LEU A 39 -11.35 17.49 -1.49
C LEU A 39 -11.84 18.59 -0.54
N VAL A 40 -11.34 19.82 -0.70
CA VAL A 40 -11.79 20.96 0.11
C VAL A 40 -13.29 21.23 -0.08
N ALA A 41 -13.78 21.19 -1.32
CA ALA A 41 -15.20 21.37 -1.61
C ALA A 41 -16.07 20.29 -0.95
N LEU A 42 -15.64 19.02 -1.00
CA LEU A 42 -16.30 17.90 -0.31
C LEU A 42 -16.32 18.11 1.20
N MET A 43 -15.19 18.51 1.80
CA MET A 43 -15.09 18.78 3.24
C MET A 43 -16.08 19.87 3.67
N VAL A 44 -16.11 20.99 2.94
CA VAL A 44 -17.02 22.10 3.23
C VAL A 44 -18.47 21.66 3.09
N PHE A 45 -18.82 20.98 2.00
CA PHE A 45 -20.17 20.48 1.76
C PHE A 45 -20.65 19.56 2.89
N PHE A 46 -19.86 18.55 3.25
CA PHE A 46 -20.25 17.59 4.30
C PHE A 46 -20.26 18.20 5.69
N SER A 47 -19.46 19.25 5.95
CA SER A 47 -19.50 20.00 7.21
C SER A 47 -20.85 20.67 7.43
N PHE A 48 -21.55 21.08 6.36
CA PHE A 48 -22.91 21.63 6.45
C PHE A 48 -23.99 20.55 6.30
N ALA A 49 -23.75 19.51 5.50
CA ALA A 49 -24.74 18.47 5.22
C ALA A 49 -24.95 17.47 6.38
N SER A 50 -23.94 17.27 7.23
CA SER A 50 -24.04 16.38 8.40
C SER A 50 -23.38 17.01 9.64
N PRO A 51 -24.14 17.26 10.72
CA PRO A 51 -23.60 17.72 12.00
C PRO A 51 -22.55 16.77 12.61
N GLN A 52 -22.57 15.49 12.21
CA GLN A 52 -21.64 14.46 12.69
C GLN A 52 -20.31 14.46 11.93
N PHE A 53 -20.23 15.13 10.77
CA PHE A 53 -19.07 15.01 9.89
C PHE A 53 -17.75 15.46 10.55
N LEU A 54 -17.78 16.61 11.22
CA LEU A 54 -16.60 17.17 11.91
C LEU A 54 -16.43 16.69 13.35
N GLN A 55 -17.26 15.75 13.82
CA GLN A 55 -17.08 15.16 15.15
C GLN A 55 -15.78 14.37 15.21
N ALA A 56 -15.08 14.47 16.35
CA ALA A 56 -13.79 13.82 16.56
C ALA A 56 -13.87 12.31 16.24
N ASP A 57 -14.88 11.62 16.74
CA ASP A 57 -15.05 10.17 16.52
C ASP A 57 -15.18 9.79 15.04
N ASN A 58 -15.90 10.60 14.26
CA ASN A 58 -16.02 10.38 12.81
C ASN A 58 -14.68 10.62 12.10
N LEU A 59 -13.96 11.68 12.45
CA LEU A 59 -12.63 11.96 11.89
C LEU A 59 -11.63 10.87 12.24
N VAL A 60 -11.65 10.38 13.48
CA VAL A 60 -10.83 9.26 13.96
C VAL A 60 -11.17 7.98 13.19
N GLY A 61 -12.46 7.67 12.99
CA GLY A 61 -12.90 6.52 12.20
C GLY A 61 -12.49 6.61 10.72
N ILE A 62 -12.56 7.81 10.12
CA ILE A 62 -12.06 8.06 8.75
C ILE A 62 -10.55 7.84 8.68
N LEU A 63 -9.79 8.38 9.65
CA LEU A 63 -8.33 8.22 9.72
C LEU A 63 -7.94 6.75 9.87
N GLN A 64 -8.61 6.01 10.73
CA GLN A 64 -8.34 4.58 10.93
C GLN A 64 -8.61 3.77 9.66
N SER A 65 -9.76 3.98 9.01
CA SER A 65 -10.12 3.30 7.76
C SER A 65 -9.15 3.64 6.63
N THR A 66 -8.73 4.92 6.56
CA THR A 66 -7.73 5.38 5.59
C THR A 66 -6.36 4.77 5.86
N ALA A 67 -5.98 4.61 7.12
CA ALA A 67 -4.71 4.00 7.50
C ALA A 67 -4.63 2.53 7.05
N VAL A 68 -5.69 1.75 7.30
CA VAL A 68 -5.78 0.35 6.84
C VAL A 68 -5.65 0.28 5.31
N ASN A 69 -6.43 1.09 4.58
CA ASN A 69 -6.35 1.12 3.12
C ASN A 69 -4.99 1.59 2.61
N GLY A 70 -4.33 2.51 3.32
CA GLY A 70 -2.99 2.99 3.00
C GLY A 70 -1.94 1.88 3.09
N VAL A 71 -2.01 1.02 4.11
CA VAL A 71 -1.10 -0.13 4.27
C VAL A 71 -1.30 -1.11 3.11
N LEU A 72 -2.54 -1.43 2.76
CA LEU A 72 -2.84 -2.29 1.59
C LEU A 72 -2.35 -1.67 0.28
N ALA A 73 -2.49 -0.35 0.13
CA ALA A 73 -2.00 0.37 -1.06
C ALA A 73 -0.46 0.32 -1.19
N ILE A 74 0.26 0.35 -0.06
CA ILE A 74 1.73 0.18 -0.05
C ILE A 74 2.10 -1.22 -0.52
N ALA A 75 1.40 -2.26 -0.04
CA ALA A 75 1.60 -3.63 -0.53
C ALA A 75 1.38 -3.73 -2.05
N CYS A 76 0.25 -3.22 -2.55
CA CYS A 76 -0.04 -3.19 -3.99
C CYS A 76 1.02 -2.41 -4.79
N THR A 77 1.66 -1.40 -4.20
CA THR A 77 2.72 -0.64 -4.87
C THR A 77 3.87 -1.54 -5.31
N PHE A 78 4.31 -2.47 -4.47
CA PHE A 78 5.37 -3.42 -4.84
C PHE A 78 4.98 -4.26 -6.05
N VAL A 79 3.75 -4.77 -6.07
CA VAL A 79 3.24 -5.60 -7.17
C VAL A 79 3.10 -4.80 -8.47
N ILE A 80 2.49 -3.60 -8.39
CA ILE A 80 2.27 -2.73 -9.56
C ILE A 80 3.59 -2.29 -10.17
N ILE A 81 4.61 -1.99 -9.36
CA ILE A 81 5.94 -1.63 -9.90
C ILE A 81 6.48 -2.78 -10.76
N THR A 82 6.24 -4.05 -10.42
CA THR A 82 6.66 -5.20 -11.25
C THR A 82 5.77 -5.44 -12.49
N SER A 83 4.89 -4.51 -12.84
CA SER A 83 3.86 -4.69 -13.89
C SER A 83 2.88 -5.84 -13.61
N GLY A 84 2.75 -6.22 -12.33
CA GLY A 84 1.80 -7.21 -11.84
C GLY A 84 0.47 -6.59 -11.41
N ILE A 85 -0.49 -7.47 -11.11
CA ILE A 85 -1.78 -7.12 -10.49
C ILE A 85 -2.00 -8.05 -9.31
N ASP A 86 -2.52 -7.53 -8.21
CA ASP A 86 -2.98 -8.32 -7.07
C ASP A 86 -4.41 -7.92 -6.67
N LEU A 87 -5.37 -8.79 -7.03
CA LEU A 87 -6.77 -8.65 -6.63
C LEU A 87 -7.07 -9.26 -5.26
N SER A 88 -6.16 -10.08 -4.73
CA SER A 88 -6.41 -10.86 -3.52
C SER A 88 -6.22 -10.06 -2.22
N VAL A 89 -5.46 -8.95 -2.25
CA VAL A 89 -4.99 -8.21 -1.07
C VAL A 89 -6.08 -7.93 -0.01
N GLY A 90 -7.29 -7.52 -0.42
CA GLY A 90 -8.37 -7.24 0.52
C GLY A 90 -8.99 -8.50 1.15
N THR A 91 -9.08 -9.58 0.36
CA THR A 91 -9.53 -10.87 0.89
C THR A 91 -8.45 -11.54 1.72
N LEU A 92 -7.18 -11.35 1.36
CA LEU A 92 -6.04 -11.79 2.16
C LEU A 92 -6.02 -11.13 3.54
N MET A 93 -6.27 -9.82 3.61
CA MET A 93 -6.45 -9.13 4.89
C MET A 93 -7.54 -9.80 5.74
N THR A 94 -8.70 -10.10 5.13
CA THR A 94 -9.80 -10.80 5.82
C THR A 94 -9.36 -12.18 6.32
N PHE A 95 -8.66 -12.95 5.48
CA PHE A 95 -8.16 -14.27 5.86
C PHE A 95 -7.14 -14.21 7.00
N CYS A 96 -6.21 -13.25 6.97
CA CYS A 96 -5.27 -13.02 8.06
C CYS A 96 -5.98 -12.67 9.37
N ALA A 97 -7.04 -11.86 9.30
CA ALA A 97 -7.89 -11.56 10.46
C ALA A 97 -8.61 -12.81 10.99
N VAL A 98 -9.13 -13.68 10.12
CA VAL A 98 -9.74 -14.96 10.52
C VAL A 98 -8.71 -15.86 11.20
N MET A 99 -7.51 -16.02 10.63
CA MET A 99 -6.46 -16.84 11.23
C MET A 99 -5.97 -16.27 12.56
N THR A 100 -5.91 -14.94 12.69
CA THR A 100 -5.66 -14.27 13.97
C THR A 100 -6.76 -14.60 14.98
N GLY A 101 -8.03 -14.58 14.56
CA GLY A 101 -9.18 -14.95 15.39
C GLY A 101 -9.14 -16.42 15.84
N VAL A 102 -8.70 -17.34 14.98
CA VAL A 102 -8.49 -18.75 15.36
C VAL A 102 -7.46 -18.85 16.48
N VAL A 103 -6.31 -18.18 16.34
CA VAL A 103 -5.21 -18.26 17.32
C VAL A 103 -5.59 -17.60 18.64
N LEU A 104 -6.18 -16.41 18.60
CA LEU A 104 -6.47 -15.63 19.81
C LEU A 104 -7.77 -16.10 20.49
N THR A 105 -8.85 -16.28 19.74
CA THR A 105 -10.18 -16.55 20.30
C THR A 105 -10.46 -18.04 20.46
N TYR A 106 -10.16 -18.87 19.45
CA TYR A 106 -10.46 -20.31 19.54
C TYR A 106 -9.39 -21.10 20.28
N MET A 107 -8.12 -20.74 20.14
CA MET A 107 -7.00 -21.39 20.82
C MET A 107 -6.60 -20.69 22.13
N GLY A 108 -7.10 -19.49 22.41
CA GLY A 108 -6.79 -18.73 23.63
C GLY A 108 -5.32 -18.30 23.75
N MET A 109 -4.59 -18.22 22.63
CA MET A 109 -3.16 -17.91 22.63
C MET A 109 -2.89 -16.41 22.82
N PRO A 110 -1.71 -16.02 23.32
CA PRO A 110 -1.37 -14.62 23.53
C PRO A 110 -1.31 -13.79 22.23
N LEU A 111 -1.54 -12.48 22.37
CA LEU A 111 -1.63 -11.51 21.27
C LEU A 111 -0.49 -11.60 20.24
N TRP A 112 0.76 -11.74 20.70
CA TRP A 112 1.92 -11.78 19.82
C TRP A 112 1.88 -12.98 18.85
N LEU A 113 1.31 -14.11 19.26
CA LEU A 113 1.12 -15.26 18.37
C LEU A 113 0.03 -15.01 17.32
N GLY A 114 -1.01 -14.25 17.66
CA GLY A 114 -1.99 -13.78 16.67
C GLY A 114 -1.34 -12.91 15.59
N VAL A 115 -0.47 -11.99 15.98
CA VAL A 115 0.29 -11.15 15.04
C VAL A 115 1.22 -12.00 14.17
N CYS A 116 1.96 -12.95 14.77
CA CYS A 116 2.79 -13.88 14.00
C CYS A 116 1.98 -14.72 13.01
N ALA A 117 0.78 -15.16 13.39
CA ALA A 117 -0.12 -15.89 12.51
C ALA A 117 -0.59 -15.04 11.33
N ALA A 118 -0.99 -13.79 11.57
CA ALA A 118 -1.36 -12.85 10.50
C ALA A 118 -0.22 -12.70 9.47
N ILE A 119 1.00 -12.43 9.94
CA ILE A 119 2.18 -12.25 9.08
C ILE A 119 2.50 -13.55 8.32
N PHE A 120 2.44 -14.70 9.01
CA PHE A 120 2.73 -15.99 8.41
C PHE A 120 1.76 -16.34 7.28
N PHE A 121 0.45 -16.21 7.51
CA PHE A 121 -0.56 -16.54 6.50
C PHE A 121 -0.63 -15.50 5.37
N GLY A 122 -0.32 -14.23 5.66
CA GLY A 122 -0.07 -13.18 4.66
C GLY A 122 1.05 -13.58 3.71
N ALA A 123 2.25 -13.75 4.27
CA ALA A 123 3.45 -14.11 3.52
C ALA A 123 3.30 -15.45 2.79
N LEU A 124 2.65 -16.45 3.39
CA LEU A 124 2.40 -17.74 2.73
C LEU A 124 1.50 -17.58 1.51
N SER A 125 0.42 -16.80 1.62
CA SER A 125 -0.49 -16.57 0.50
C SER A 125 0.19 -15.77 -0.61
N GLY A 126 0.95 -14.72 -0.24
CA GLY A 126 1.78 -13.97 -1.16
C GLY A 126 2.82 -14.84 -1.87
N PHE A 127 3.50 -15.71 -1.13
CA PHE A 127 4.45 -16.69 -1.66
C PHE A 127 3.80 -17.64 -2.67
N VAL A 128 2.62 -18.20 -2.35
CA VAL A 128 1.90 -19.10 -3.26
C VAL A 128 1.50 -18.35 -4.54
N SER A 129 0.93 -17.15 -4.43
CA SER A 129 0.61 -16.30 -5.60
C SER A 129 1.85 -16.01 -6.44
N GLY A 130 2.96 -15.62 -5.80
CA GLY A 130 4.24 -15.39 -6.46
C GLY A 130 4.78 -16.63 -7.16
N LEU A 131 4.65 -17.81 -6.56
CA LEU A 131 5.06 -19.09 -7.11
C LEU A 131 4.25 -19.44 -8.37
N LEU A 132 2.92 -19.30 -8.30
CA LEU A 132 2.02 -19.52 -9.44
C LEU A 132 2.38 -18.63 -10.63
N ILE A 133 2.67 -17.36 -10.36
CA ILE A 133 2.98 -16.37 -11.39
C ILE A 133 4.38 -16.60 -11.96
N ALA A 134 5.38 -16.79 -11.09
CA ALA A 134 6.78 -16.88 -11.49
C ALA A 134 7.11 -18.23 -12.14
N LYS A 135 6.70 -19.34 -11.52
CA LYS A 135 7.08 -20.70 -11.95
C LYS A 135 6.08 -21.34 -12.89
N LEU A 136 4.79 -21.24 -12.59
CA LEU A 136 3.76 -21.81 -13.45
C LEU A 136 3.36 -20.87 -14.61
N LYS A 137 3.94 -19.66 -14.65
CA LYS A 137 3.71 -18.67 -15.71
C LYS A 137 2.23 -18.32 -15.88
N ILE A 138 1.45 -18.41 -14.81
CA ILE A 138 0.04 -18.00 -14.79
C ILE A 138 -0.02 -16.46 -14.81
N PRO A 139 -0.85 -15.84 -15.64
CA PRO A 139 -1.03 -14.39 -15.63
C PRO A 139 -1.42 -13.87 -14.23
N PRO A 140 -0.79 -12.77 -13.73
CA PRO A 140 -1.02 -12.25 -12.38
C PRO A 140 -2.48 -12.03 -12.00
N PHE A 141 -3.26 -11.49 -12.93
CA PHE A 141 -4.69 -11.28 -12.75
C PHE A 141 -5.43 -12.58 -12.41
N ILE A 142 -5.14 -13.67 -13.15
CA ILE A 142 -5.81 -14.97 -12.97
C ILE A 142 -5.36 -15.62 -11.67
N ALA A 143 -4.05 -15.63 -11.39
CA ALA A 143 -3.50 -16.22 -10.17
C ALA A 143 -4.06 -15.55 -8.91
N THR A 144 -4.08 -14.21 -8.88
CA THR A 144 -4.57 -13.47 -7.71
C THR A 144 -6.10 -13.45 -7.60
N LEU A 145 -6.84 -13.50 -8.71
CA LEU A 145 -8.30 -13.72 -8.66
C LEU A 145 -8.63 -15.11 -8.10
N GLY A 146 -7.90 -16.15 -8.51
CA GLY A 146 -8.05 -17.49 -7.95
C GLY A 146 -7.73 -17.53 -6.45
N MET A 147 -6.62 -16.90 -6.05
CA MET A 147 -6.24 -16.75 -4.63
C MET A 147 -7.33 -16.00 -3.84
N MET A 148 -7.88 -14.92 -4.39
CA MET A 148 -8.99 -14.17 -3.77
C MET A 148 -10.19 -15.09 -3.51
N MET A 149 -10.61 -15.91 -4.47
CA MET A 149 -11.74 -16.83 -4.29
C MET A 149 -11.44 -17.91 -3.24
N LEU A 150 -10.22 -18.46 -3.27
CA LEU A 150 -9.78 -19.48 -2.31
C LEU A 150 -9.76 -18.93 -0.87
N LEU A 151 -9.11 -17.79 -0.66
CA LEU A 151 -9.01 -17.17 0.67
C LEU A 151 -10.38 -16.76 1.21
N LYS A 152 -11.29 -16.30 0.33
CA LYS A 152 -12.68 -16.01 0.69
C LYS A 152 -13.39 -17.26 1.17
N GLY A 153 -13.29 -18.35 0.42
CA GLY A 153 -13.90 -19.64 0.76
C GLY A 153 -13.37 -20.20 2.08
N LEU A 154 -12.04 -20.23 2.24
CA LEU A 154 -11.40 -20.67 3.48
C LEU A 154 -11.82 -19.82 4.67
N SER A 155 -11.85 -18.50 4.52
CA SER A 155 -12.30 -17.58 5.58
C SER A 155 -13.72 -17.92 6.05
N LEU A 156 -14.64 -18.20 5.12
CA LEU A 156 -16.03 -18.55 5.44
C LEU A 156 -16.15 -19.91 6.12
N VAL A 157 -15.40 -20.91 5.66
CA VAL A 157 -15.42 -22.27 6.24
C VAL A 157 -14.82 -22.26 7.65
N ILE A 158 -13.66 -21.63 7.84
CA ILE A 158 -12.94 -21.61 9.12
C ILE A 158 -13.70 -20.79 10.17
N SER A 159 -14.28 -19.66 9.77
CA SER A 159 -15.10 -18.84 10.68
C SER A 159 -16.48 -19.45 10.98
N GLY A 160 -16.87 -20.52 10.28
CA GLY A 160 -18.23 -21.08 10.38
C GLY A 160 -19.31 -20.06 10.01
N THR A 161 -19.00 -19.20 9.02
CA THR A 161 -19.84 -18.10 8.52
C THR A 161 -20.29 -17.08 9.58
N LYS A 162 -19.56 -16.98 10.70
CA LYS A 162 -19.85 -16.04 11.79
C LYS A 162 -18.66 -15.11 12.06
N PRO A 163 -18.89 -13.87 12.53
CA PRO A 163 -17.80 -13.01 12.96
C PRO A 163 -17.04 -13.63 14.14
N ILE A 164 -15.71 -13.54 14.10
CA ILE A 164 -14.84 -13.86 15.25
C ILE A 164 -14.55 -12.55 15.96
N TYR A 165 -15.00 -12.42 17.21
CA TYR A 165 -14.79 -11.22 18.02
C TYR A 165 -13.50 -11.35 18.85
N PHE A 166 -12.83 -10.21 19.07
CA PHE A 166 -11.57 -10.10 19.83
C PHE A 166 -11.78 -9.43 21.20
N ASN A 167 -13.02 -9.39 21.69
CA ASN A 167 -13.40 -8.61 22.88
C ASN A 167 -12.65 -9.03 24.15
N ASP A 168 -12.32 -10.32 24.25
CA ASP A 168 -11.64 -10.89 25.43
C ASP A 168 -10.11 -10.93 25.28
N THR A 169 -9.56 -10.34 24.22
CA THR A 169 -8.11 -10.36 23.93
C THR A 169 -7.44 -9.11 24.49
N PRO A 170 -6.64 -9.20 25.57
CA PRO A 170 -6.00 -8.03 26.16
C PRO A 170 -5.03 -7.37 25.17
N GLY A 171 -5.11 -6.05 25.04
CA GLY A 171 -4.21 -5.25 24.21
C GLY A 171 -4.45 -5.34 22.70
N PHE A 172 -5.52 -6.01 22.23
CA PHE A 172 -5.83 -6.07 20.81
C PHE A 172 -6.18 -4.69 20.22
N THR A 173 -7.02 -3.91 20.91
CA THR A 173 -7.37 -2.54 20.50
C THR A 173 -6.15 -1.61 20.53
N ALA A 174 -5.21 -1.86 21.44
CA ALA A 174 -3.98 -1.08 21.58
C ALA A 174 -3.09 -1.09 20.34
N ILE A 175 -3.19 -2.11 19.48
CA ILE A 175 -2.40 -2.16 18.23
C ILE A 175 -2.89 -1.10 17.23
N SER A 176 -4.21 -0.90 17.10
CA SER A 176 -4.80 -0.18 15.96
C SER A 176 -5.78 0.93 16.35
N GLN A 177 -6.67 0.66 17.31
CA GLN A 177 -7.78 1.54 17.69
C GLN A 177 -7.35 2.59 18.72
N ASP A 178 -6.60 2.17 19.75
CA ASP A 178 -6.18 3.10 20.80
C ASP A 178 -5.17 4.14 20.26
N SER A 179 -4.88 5.16 21.06
CA SER A 179 -4.05 6.28 20.63
C SER A 179 -2.94 6.60 21.64
N LEU A 180 -1.71 6.19 21.32
CA LEU A 180 -0.52 6.56 22.10
C LEU A 180 -0.29 8.08 22.10
N ILE A 181 -0.66 8.76 21.00
CA ILE A 181 -0.58 10.22 20.92
C ILE A 181 -1.67 10.85 21.77
N GLY A 182 -2.88 10.29 21.79
CA GLY A 182 -3.99 10.76 22.61
C GLY A 182 -3.69 10.72 24.10
N ASP A 183 -2.93 9.71 24.55
CA ASP A 183 -2.47 9.60 25.95
C ASP A 183 -1.53 10.76 26.36
N ILE A 184 -0.77 11.32 25.41
CA ILE A 184 0.16 12.44 25.63
C ILE A 184 -0.52 13.79 25.34
N VAL A 185 -1.35 13.84 24.29
CA VAL A 185 -2.03 15.02 23.76
C VAL A 185 -3.51 14.70 23.57
N PRO A 186 -4.35 14.91 24.61
CA PRO A 186 -5.77 14.56 24.58
C PRO A 186 -6.59 15.26 23.49
N SER A 187 -6.09 16.39 22.96
CA SER A 187 -6.74 17.13 21.88
C SER A 187 -6.55 16.52 20.48
N LEU A 188 -5.69 15.51 20.33
CA LEU A 188 -5.36 14.87 19.05
C LEU A 188 -5.31 13.33 19.20
N PRO A 189 -6.47 12.67 19.35
CA PRO A 189 -6.55 11.21 19.46
C PRO A 189 -6.31 10.55 18.09
N ILE A 190 -5.05 10.49 17.65
CA ILE A 190 -4.67 9.84 16.38
C ILE A 190 -4.59 8.31 16.61
N PRO A 191 -5.38 7.48 15.90
CA PRO A 191 -5.30 6.03 16.04
C PRO A 191 -3.90 5.48 15.79
N ASN A 192 -3.49 4.47 16.54
CA ASN A 192 -2.22 3.79 16.35
C ASN A 192 -2.08 3.18 14.94
N ALA A 193 -3.20 2.85 14.27
CA ALA A 193 -3.21 2.46 12.86
C ALA A 193 -2.52 3.48 11.94
N VAL A 194 -2.66 4.78 12.20
CA VAL A 194 -2.02 5.85 11.41
C VAL A 194 -0.49 5.80 11.61
N LEU A 195 -0.03 5.53 12.84
CA LEU A 195 1.39 5.37 13.13
C LEU A 195 1.97 4.15 12.42
N ILE A 196 1.23 3.03 12.42
CA ILE A 196 1.60 1.83 11.66
C ILE A 196 1.69 2.15 10.17
N LEU A 197 0.73 2.88 9.60
CA LEU A 197 0.80 3.31 8.20
C LEU A 197 2.11 4.07 7.91
N PHE A 198 2.45 5.09 8.71
CA PHE A 198 3.68 5.85 8.49
C PHE A 198 4.94 5.01 8.68
N LEU A 199 4.96 4.12 9.68
CA LEU A 199 6.06 3.20 9.89
C LEU A 199 6.26 2.28 8.68
N VAL A 200 5.17 1.67 8.19
CA VAL A 200 5.19 0.81 6.99
C VAL A 200 5.57 1.61 5.75
N ALA A 201 5.09 2.84 5.59
CA ALA A 201 5.45 3.71 4.47
C ALA A 201 6.93 4.08 4.46
N VAL A 202 7.50 4.42 5.62
CA VAL A 202 8.93 4.71 5.76
C VAL A 202 9.75 3.45 5.49
N ALA A 203 9.37 2.32 6.08
CA ALA A 203 10.04 1.04 5.85
C ALA A 203 10.01 0.64 4.36
N ALA A 204 8.84 0.70 3.72
CA ALA A 204 8.68 0.42 2.31
C ALA A 204 9.47 1.38 1.43
N SER A 205 9.51 2.67 1.77
CA SER A 205 10.33 3.66 1.07
C SER A 205 11.81 3.34 1.16
N ILE A 206 12.32 2.95 2.34
CA ILE A 206 13.71 2.51 2.49
C ILE A 206 13.96 1.25 1.66
N VAL A 207 13.08 0.26 1.73
CA VAL A 207 13.20 -0.98 0.94
C VAL A 207 13.26 -0.68 -0.55
N LEU A 208 12.32 0.11 -1.08
CA LEU A 208 12.26 0.44 -2.50
C LEU A 208 13.45 1.27 -2.99
N ASN A 209 13.94 2.21 -2.18
CA ASN A 209 14.97 3.16 -2.63
C ASN A 209 16.40 2.74 -2.28
N ARG A 210 16.59 1.90 -1.25
CA ARG A 210 17.91 1.64 -0.65
C ARG A 210 18.30 0.17 -0.63
N THR A 211 17.45 -0.76 -1.08
CA THR A 211 17.76 -2.21 -1.03
C THR A 211 17.82 -2.86 -2.40
N ILE A 212 18.38 -4.08 -2.43
CA ILE A 212 18.45 -4.94 -3.61
C ILE A 212 17.04 -5.33 -4.08
N LEU A 213 16.12 -5.57 -3.14
CA LEU A 213 14.73 -5.87 -3.46
C LEU A 213 14.12 -4.76 -4.31
N GLY A 214 14.20 -3.50 -3.85
CA GLY A 214 13.69 -2.35 -4.59
C GLY A 214 14.29 -2.22 -6.00
N ARG A 215 15.62 -2.38 -6.13
CA ARG A 215 16.31 -2.35 -7.43
C ARG A 215 15.72 -3.36 -8.41
N TYR A 216 15.50 -4.61 -7.97
CA TYR A 216 14.93 -5.63 -8.84
C TYR A 216 13.43 -5.47 -9.05
N THR A 217 12.67 -4.94 -8.08
CA THR A 217 11.26 -4.59 -8.26
C THR A 217 11.10 -3.62 -9.44
N PHE A 218 11.85 -2.51 -9.46
CA PHE A 218 11.81 -1.55 -10.58
C PHE A 218 12.35 -2.12 -11.89
N ALA A 219 13.43 -2.92 -11.84
CA ALA A 219 14.03 -3.50 -13.05
C ALA A 219 13.07 -4.49 -13.74
N LEU A 220 12.40 -5.34 -12.96
CA LEU A 220 11.37 -6.27 -13.46
C LEU A 220 10.22 -5.53 -14.13
N GLY A 221 9.76 -4.44 -13.51
CA GLY A 221 8.71 -3.57 -14.06
C GLY A 221 9.07 -2.95 -15.40
N SER A 222 10.32 -2.52 -15.55
CA SER A 222 10.80 -1.88 -16.77
C SER A 222 10.95 -2.87 -17.93
N ASN A 223 11.63 -4.00 -17.71
CA ASN A 223 11.82 -5.03 -18.73
C ASN A 223 12.30 -6.35 -18.09
N GLU A 224 11.36 -7.25 -17.78
CA GLU A 224 11.68 -8.56 -17.21
C GLU A 224 12.64 -9.38 -18.10
N GLU A 225 12.49 -9.32 -19.42
CA GLU A 225 13.32 -10.08 -20.36
C GLU A 225 14.78 -9.64 -20.29
N ALA A 226 15.03 -8.32 -20.29
CA ALA A 226 16.37 -7.77 -20.17
C ALA A 226 17.04 -8.12 -18.82
N VAL A 227 16.26 -8.13 -17.74
CA VAL A 227 16.75 -8.57 -16.41
C VAL A 227 17.16 -10.04 -16.44
N ARG A 228 16.36 -10.90 -17.09
CA ARG A 228 16.69 -12.33 -17.24
C ARG A 228 17.94 -12.55 -18.08
N LEU A 229 18.06 -11.87 -19.23
CA LEU A 229 19.23 -11.95 -20.10
C LEU A 229 20.51 -11.42 -19.44
N SER A 230 20.37 -10.58 -18.41
CA SER A 230 21.48 -10.09 -17.58
C SER A 230 21.90 -11.07 -16.47
N GLY A 231 21.35 -12.29 -16.46
CA GLY A 231 21.72 -13.36 -15.52
C GLY A 231 21.02 -13.32 -14.16
N VAL A 232 20.01 -12.44 -13.99
CA VAL A 232 19.25 -12.33 -12.74
C VAL A 232 18.10 -13.34 -12.73
N ASN A 233 17.90 -14.01 -11.60
CA ASN A 233 16.77 -14.91 -11.41
C ASN A 233 15.46 -14.12 -11.22
N THR A 234 14.77 -13.82 -12.33
CA THR A 234 13.52 -13.05 -12.32
C THR A 234 12.40 -13.75 -11.55
N ASP A 235 12.34 -15.08 -11.59
CA ASP A 235 11.34 -15.86 -10.88
C ASP A 235 11.46 -15.67 -9.37
N PHE A 236 12.68 -15.75 -8.84
CA PHE A 236 12.95 -15.57 -7.41
C PHE A 236 12.48 -14.19 -6.93
N TRP A 237 12.86 -13.12 -7.64
CA TRP A 237 12.50 -11.77 -7.24
C TRP A 237 11.00 -11.49 -7.37
N LYS A 238 10.31 -12.08 -8.35
CA LYS A 238 8.85 -12.01 -8.41
C LYS A 238 8.20 -12.70 -7.21
N ILE A 239 8.66 -13.90 -6.83
CA ILE A 239 8.16 -14.59 -5.64
C ILE A 239 8.37 -13.74 -4.39
N VAL A 240 9.55 -13.16 -4.22
CA VAL A 240 9.85 -12.29 -3.06
C VAL A 240 8.94 -11.07 -3.04
N VAL A 241 8.70 -10.40 -4.19
CA VAL A 241 7.81 -9.23 -4.26
C VAL A 241 6.39 -9.58 -3.81
N TYR A 242 5.81 -10.67 -4.32
CA TYR A 242 4.48 -11.10 -3.91
C TYR A 242 4.44 -11.58 -2.45
N THR A 243 5.51 -12.21 -1.96
CA THR A 243 5.62 -12.64 -0.55
C THR A 243 5.67 -11.44 0.40
N VAL A 244 6.42 -10.39 0.07
CA VAL A 244 6.53 -9.16 0.88
C VAL A 244 5.24 -8.33 0.82
N SER A 245 4.49 -8.43 -0.29
CA SER A 245 3.19 -7.79 -0.44
C SER A 245 2.07 -8.51 0.33
N GLY A 246 2.23 -9.80 0.64
CA GLY A 246 1.24 -10.59 1.36
C GLY A 246 1.37 -10.43 2.86
#